data_AF-A0A8T1EMK8-F1
#
_entry.id   AF-A0A8T1EMK8-F1
#
_cell.length_a   1.000
_cell.length_b   1.000
_cell.length_c   1.000
_cell.angle_alpha   90.00
_cell.angle_beta   90.00
_cell.angle_gamma   90.00
#
_symmetry.space_group_name_H-M   'P 1'
#
loop_
_entity.id
_entity.type
_entity.pdbx_description
1 polymer ?
#
loop_
_entity_poly.entity_id
_entity_poly.type
_entity_poly.pdbx_seq_one_letter_code
_entity_poly.pdbx_strand_id
1 'polypeptide(L)'
;MKKELLERVLCTCWWWLRRTVLTKRKRYVHSKLNSTQGRELLEDLNIKVDLVRTVPYAAREETQIDAFKWESVSDECGQEIALTEEQQRERYRAYVEDNISDELIEKQLCVIGVEKGENILTVQVRGRDIELKGRTDLLILSDIVKDNPSDVRYLPEVKLLIEVKRAVIPSSDFQALSELIALDLLVDDPVMALLTDLNGVWLFFWVSEKENDSARIHKATIQKPGFHASKNL
;
A
#
# COMPACT_ATOMS: atom_id res chain seq x y z
N MET A 1 31.28 48.88 -1.09
CA MET A 1 30.61 48.17 0.03
C MET A 1 29.15 47.75 -0.25
N LYS A 2 28.25 48.59 -0.81
CA LYS A 2 26.85 48.17 -1.09
C LYS A 2 26.66 47.27 -2.33
N LYS A 3 27.53 47.35 -3.34
CA LYS A 3 27.46 46.51 -4.56
C LYS A 3 27.84 45.03 -4.30
N GLU A 4 28.90 44.78 -3.55
CA GLU A 4 29.36 43.42 -3.23
C GLU A 4 28.37 42.62 -2.38
N LEU A 5 27.62 43.29 -1.49
CA LEU A 5 26.56 42.66 -0.70
C LEU A 5 25.37 42.24 -1.58
N LEU A 6 25.00 43.07 -2.56
CA LEU A 6 23.91 42.75 -3.49
C LEU A 6 24.29 41.60 -4.44
N GLU A 7 25.54 41.59 -4.93
CA GLU A 7 26.06 40.51 -5.77
C GLU A 7 26.18 39.19 -4.99
N ARG A 8 26.62 39.22 -3.72
CA ARG A 8 26.67 38.02 -2.88
C ARG A 8 25.28 37.45 -2.61
N VAL A 9 24.29 38.30 -2.29
CA VAL A 9 22.90 37.86 -2.06
C VAL A 9 22.30 37.26 -3.34
N LEU A 10 22.47 37.93 -4.48
CA LEU A 10 22.01 37.42 -5.77
C LEU A 10 22.71 36.11 -6.15
N CYS A 11 24.02 35.99 -5.94
CA CYS A 11 24.77 34.77 -6.23
C CYS A 11 24.34 33.60 -5.33
N THR A 12 24.07 33.85 -4.03
CA THR A 12 23.51 32.82 -3.14
C THR A 12 22.11 32.40 -3.55
N CYS A 13 21.25 33.34 -3.98
CA CYS A 13 19.90 33.05 -4.46
C CYS A 13 19.94 32.26 -5.77
N TRP A 14 20.84 32.62 -6.68
CA TRP A 14 21.05 31.91 -7.94
C TRP A 14 21.65 30.52 -7.76
N TRP A 15 22.56 30.36 -6.79
CA TRP A 15 23.13 29.07 -6.43
C TRP A 15 22.10 28.16 -5.75
N TRP A 16 21.23 28.74 -4.90
CA TRP A 16 20.08 28.05 -4.34
C TRP A 16 19.11 27.62 -5.44
N LEU A 17 18.67 28.54 -6.31
CA LEU A 17 17.80 28.23 -7.46
C LEU A 17 18.42 27.15 -8.36
N ARG A 18 19.73 27.19 -8.62
CA ARG A 18 20.42 26.15 -9.40
C ARG A 18 20.34 24.78 -8.72
N ARG A 19 20.52 24.69 -7.39
CA ARG A 19 20.35 23.41 -6.66
C ARG A 19 18.91 22.94 -6.68
N THR A 20 17.92 23.83 -6.59
CA THR A 20 16.49 23.44 -6.59
C THR A 20 15.95 23.12 -7.98
N VAL A 21 16.51 23.71 -9.05
CA VAL A 21 16.01 23.60 -10.43
C VAL A 21 16.76 22.54 -11.26
N LEU A 22 17.95 22.08 -10.84
CA LEU A 22 18.78 21.14 -11.62
C LEU A 22 18.73 19.67 -11.19
N THR A 23 18.18 19.32 -10.02
CA THR A 23 18.00 17.92 -9.66
C THR A 23 16.70 17.41 -10.27
N LYS A 24 16.78 16.39 -11.12
CA LYS A 24 15.59 15.69 -11.61
C LYS A 24 14.92 15.04 -10.41
N ARG A 25 13.66 15.41 -10.14
CA ARG A 25 12.83 14.82 -9.09
C ARG A 25 12.94 13.30 -9.08
N LYS A 26 13.23 12.74 -7.91
CA LYS A 26 13.28 11.30 -7.72
C LYS A 26 11.86 10.76 -7.73
N ARG A 27 11.58 9.79 -8.59
CA ARG A 27 10.25 9.20 -8.75
C ARG A 27 10.31 7.72 -8.43
N TYR A 28 9.54 7.32 -7.43
CA TYR A 28 9.29 5.91 -7.12
C TYR A 28 7.93 5.51 -7.67
N VAL A 29 7.91 4.47 -8.50
CA VAL A 29 6.66 3.89 -9.01
C VAL A 29 6.40 2.61 -8.22
N HIS A 30 5.28 2.56 -7.49
CA HIS A 30 4.96 1.51 -6.51
C HIS A 30 5.22 0.11 -7.05
N SER A 31 4.59 -0.22 -8.18
CA SER A 31 4.68 -1.53 -8.85
C SER A 31 6.05 -1.88 -9.44
N LYS A 32 7.01 -0.94 -9.43
CA LYS A 32 8.37 -1.16 -9.93
C LYS A 32 9.42 -1.25 -8.83
N LEU A 33 9.02 -1.08 -7.56
CA LEU A 33 9.96 -1.11 -6.46
C LEU A 33 10.52 -2.51 -6.24
N ASN A 34 11.82 -2.64 -6.48
CA ASN A 34 12.59 -3.78 -6.01
C ASN A 34 13.22 -3.48 -4.63
N SER A 35 13.89 -4.46 -4.04
CA SER A 35 14.47 -4.33 -2.71
C SER A 35 15.51 -3.22 -2.57
N THR A 36 16.24 -2.88 -3.64
CA THR A 36 17.22 -1.78 -3.60
C THR A 36 16.50 -0.44 -3.55
N GLN A 37 15.56 -0.21 -4.47
CA GLN A 37 14.79 1.04 -4.52
C GLN A 37 13.91 1.22 -3.29
N GLY A 38 13.37 0.12 -2.74
CA GLY A 38 12.56 0.15 -1.55
C GLY A 38 13.36 0.53 -0.29
N ARG A 39 14.58 -0.01 -0.13
CA ARG A 39 15.49 0.44 0.95
C ARG A 39 15.88 1.90 0.80
N GLU A 40 16.23 2.30 -0.41
CA GLU A 40 16.57 3.69 -0.75
C GLU A 40 15.42 4.65 -0.43
N LEU A 41 14.16 4.26 -0.72
CA LEU A 41 12.97 5.02 -0.35
C LEU A 41 12.84 5.18 1.17
N LEU A 42 13.01 4.10 1.94
CA LEU A 42 12.93 4.17 3.40
C LEU A 42 14.04 5.06 3.99
N GLU A 43 15.25 4.98 3.45
CA GLU A 43 16.39 5.83 3.85
C GLU A 43 16.14 7.31 3.51
N ASP A 44 15.70 7.59 2.27
CA ASP A 44 15.37 8.94 1.80
C ASP A 44 14.30 9.62 2.66
N LEU A 45 13.39 8.83 3.23
CA LEU A 45 12.30 9.30 4.07
C LEU A 45 12.58 9.17 5.57
N ASN A 46 13.75 8.64 5.95
CA ASN A 46 14.14 8.37 7.33
C ASN A 46 13.08 7.52 8.08
N ILE A 47 12.60 6.47 7.41
CA ILE A 47 11.59 5.55 7.92
C ILE A 47 12.25 4.27 8.42
N LYS A 48 11.84 3.81 9.60
CA LYS A 48 12.22 2.50 10.13
C LYS A 48 11.03 1.56 10.11
N VAL A 49 11.28 0.29 9.81
CA VAL A 49 10.27 -0.77 9.85
C VAL A 49 10.56 -1.70 11.03
N ASP A 50 9.64 -1.76 11.98
CA ASP A 50 9.74 -2.63 13.15
C ASP A 50 8.84 -3.86 13.01
N LEU A 51 9.38 -5.03 13.31
CA LEU A 51 8.62 -6.27 13.33
C LEU A 51 7.88 -6.39 14.66
N VAL A 52 6.57 -6.55 14.60
CA VAL A 52 5.73 -6.73 15.79
C VAL A 52 5.16 -8.15 15.83
N ARG A 53 5.06 -8.70 17.05
CA ARG A 53 4.50 -10.02 17.26
C ARG A 53 2.99 -9.98 17.10
N THR A 54 2.45 -10.96 16.38
CA THR A 54 1.02 -11.21 16.36
C THR A 54 0.62 -11.97 17.62
N VAL A 55 -0.52 -11.59 18.21
CA VAL A 55 -1.12 -12.34 19.32
C VAL A 55 -2.08 -13.35 18.70
N PRO A 56 -2.01 -14.64 19.07
CA PRO A 56 -2.99 -15.62 18.60
C PRO A 56 -4.38 -15.14 18.96
N TYR A 57 -5.24 -14.96 17.95
CA TYR A 57 -6.65 -14.69 18.17
C TYR A 57 -7.27 -15.97 18.79
N ALA A 58 -7.89 -15.83 19.95
CA ALA A 58 -8.70 -16.89 20.53
C ALA A 58 -10.00 -16.94 19.72
N ALA A 59 -10.00 -17.71 18.63
CA ALA A 59 -11.16 -17.83 17.77
C ALA A 59 -12.39 -18.20 18.59
N ARG A 60 -13.48 -17.46 18.39
CA ARG A 60 -14.82 -17.99 18.62
C ARG A 60 -15.00 -19.16 17.63
N GLU A 61 -15.92 -20.09 17.89
CA GLU A 61 -16.24 -21.15 16.92
C GLU A 61 -16.64 -20.49 15.58
N GLU A 62 -15.69 -20.34 14.67
CA GLU A 62 -15.85 -19.58 13.44
C GLU A 62 -15.92 -20.53 12.25
N THR A 63 -16.83 -20.17 11.35
CA THR A 63 -17.03 -20.76 10.03
C THR A 63 -15.70 -20.84 9.29
N GLN A 64 -15.33 -22.05 8.86
CA GLN A 64 -14.17 -22.24 8.01
C GLN A 64 -14.37 -21.45 6.70
N ILE A 65 -13.56 -20.41 6.49
CA ILE A 65 -13.55 -19.64 5.24
C ILE A 65 -12.73 -20.43 4.21
N ASP A 66 -13.33 -20.63 3.03
CA ASP A 66 -12.65 -21.27 1.91
C ASP A 66 -11.52 -20.39 1.37
N ALA A 67 -10.37 -21.01 1.09
CA ALA A 67 -9.23 -20.38 0.44
C ALA A 67 -9.57 -19.78 -0.95
N PHE A 68 -9.00 -18.62 -1.28
CA PHE A 68 -9.19 -18.01 -2.60
C PHE A 68 -8.58 -18.88 -3.72
N LYS A 69 -9.43 -19.25 -4.69
CA LYS A 69 -9.06 -20.12 -5.82
C LYS A 69 -8.56 -19.31 -7.00
N TRP A 70 -7.24 -19.22 -7.13
CA TRP A 70 -6.55 -18.66 -8.30
C TRP A 70 -6.85 -19.50 -9.55
N GLU A 71 -7.35 -18.86 -10.61
CA GLU A 71 -7.71 -19.49 -11.88
C GLU A 71 -6.60 -19.43 -12.93
N SER A 72 -6.77 -20.31 -13.91
CA SER A 72 -5.95 -20.51 -15.07
C SER A 72 -6.83 -20.87 -16.27
N VAL A 73 -6.30 -20.69 -17.47
CA VAL A 73 -6.95 -21.08 -18.73
C VAL A 73 -6.04 -22.04 -19.49
N SER A 74 -6.61 -22.97 -20.25
CA SER A 74 -5.84 -23.82 -21.14
C SER A 74 -5.60 -23.12 -22.49
N ASP A 75 -4.38 -23.19 -23.00
CA ASP A 75 -4.08 -22.78 -24.37
C ASP A 75 -4.50 -23.84 -25.40
N GLU A 76 -4.28 -23.56 -26.69
CA GLU A 76 -4.60 -24.46 -27.80
C GLU A 76 -3.86 -25.81 -27.72
N CYS A 77 -2.76 -25.89 -26.98
CA CYS A 77 -1.97 -27.09 -26.74
C CYS A 77 -2.37 -27.83 -25.44
N GLY A 78 -3.36 -27.31 -24.70
CA GLY A 78 -3.77 -27.84 -23.40
C GLY A 78 -2.86 -27.46 -22.23
N GLN A 79 -1.90 -26.54 -22.44
CA GLN A 79 -1.05 -26.02 -21.37
C GLN A 79 -1.81 -25.00 -20.52
N GLU A 80 -1.69 -25.15 -19.21
CA GLU A 80 -2.32 -24.26 -18.24
C GLU A 80 -1.56 -22.93 -18.14
N ILE A 81 -2.22 -21.84 -18.53
CA ILE A 81 -1.75 -20.47 -18.40
C ILE A 81 -2.47 -19.83 -17.22
N ALA A 82 -1.71 -19.50 -16.18
CA ALA A 82 -2.28 -18.79 -15.04
C ALA A 82 -2.72 -17.38 -15.41
N LEU A 83 -3.93 -17.01 -14.97
CA LEU A 83 -4.41 -15.64 -15.09
C LEU A 83 -3.61 -14.73 -14.13
N THR A 84 -3.32 -13.51 -14.58
CA THR A 84 -2.63 -12.48 -13.79
C THR A 84 -3.50 -11.98 -12.64
N GLU A 85 -2.92 -11.33 -11.63
CA GLU A 85 -3.71 -10.73 -10.54
C GLU A 85 -4.75 -9.74 -11.10
N GLU A 86 -4.33 -8.88 -12.03
CA GLU A 86 -5.21 -7.90 -12.67
C GLU A 86 -6.43 -8.54 -13.36
N GLN A 87 -6.25 -9.69 -14.02
CA GLN A 87 -7.34 -10.41 -14.70
C GLN A 87 -8.36 -10.98 -13.72
N GLN A 88 -7.98 -11.18 -12.45
CA GLN A 88 -8.83 -11.77 -11.41
C GLN A 88 -9.28 -10.74 -10.38
N ARG A 89 -9.07 -9.44 -10.62
CA ARG A 89 -9.34 -8.36 -9.67
C ARG A 89 -10.75 -8.34 -9.14
N GLU A 90 -11.75 -8.44 -10.02
CA GLU A 90 -13.15 -8.48 -9.59
C GLU A 90 -13.48 -9.74 -8.77
N ARG A 91 -12.82 -10.87 -9.05
CA ARG A 91 -13.03 -12.12 -8.32
C ARG A 91 -12.46 -12.03 -6.91
N TYR A 92 -11.24 -11.53 -6.75
CA TYR A 92 -10.69 -11.37 -5.41
C TYR A 92 -11.33 -10.21 -4.64
N ARG A 93 -11.81 -9.16 -5.33
CA ARG A 93 -12.57 -8.07 -4.72
C ARG A 93 -13.85 -8.62 -4.09
N ALA A 94 -14.63 -9.38 -4.85
CA ALA A 94 -15.84 -10.04 -4.37
C ALA A 94 -15.53 -10.99 -3.21
N TYR A 95 -14.46 -11.79 -3.33
CA TYR A 95 -14.02 -12.65 -2.23
C TYR A 95 -13.76 -11.88 -0.94
N VAL A 96 -13.05 -10.75 -0.99
CA VAL A 96 -12.83 -9.93 0.21
C VAL A 96 -14.15 -9.36 0.71
N GLU A 97 -14.96 -8.75 -0.17
CA GLU A 97 -16.23 -8.12 0.19
C GLU A 97 -17.20 -9.11 0.85
N ASP A 98 -17.34 -10.33 0.32
CA ASP A 98 -18.23 -11.36 0.85
C ASP A 98 -17.81 -11.84 2.25
N ASN A 99 -16.50 -11.99 2.50
CA ASN A 99 -15.97 -12.56 3.74
C ASN A 99 -15.94 -11.60 4.93
N ILE A 100 -16.06 -10.28 4.71
CA ILE A 100 -16.12 -9.26 5.76
C ILE A 100 -17.33 -8.32 5.59
N SER A 101 -18.37 -8.80 4.91
CA SER A 101 -19.53 -8.00 4.52
C SER A 101 -20.27 -7.41 5.73
N ASP A 102 -20.41 -8.18 6.81
CA ASP A 102 -21.07 -7.74 8.04
C ASP A 102 -20.33 -6.54 8.66
N GLU A 103 -19.00 -6.62 8.79
CA GLU A 103 -18.18 -5.53 9.32
C GLU A 103 -18.17 -4.31 8.40
N LEU A 104 -18.19 -4.51 7.08
CA LEU A 104 -18.25 -3.43 6.11
C LEU A 104 -19.58 -2.66 6.22
N ILE A 105 -20.70 -3.38 6.29
CA ILE A 105 -22.04 -2.78 6.42
C ILE A 105 -22.17 -2.03 7.75
N GLU A 106 -21.74 -2.63 8.86
CA GLU A 106 -21.80 -1.99 10.17
C GLU A 106 -21.01 -0.67 10.20
N LYS A 107 -19.88 -0.62 9.49
CA LYS A 107 -18.98 0.54 9.45
C LYS A 107 -19.22 1.50 8.28
N GLN A 108 -20.23 1.26 7.43
CA GLN A 108 -20.49 2.05 6.23
C GLN A 108 -19.26 2.13 5.31
N LEU A 109 -18.59 0.99 5.14
CA LEU A 109 -17.41 0.83 4.29
C LEU A 109 -17.74 -0.05 3.07
N CYS A 110 -16.90 0.04 2.05
CA CYS A 110 -16.96 -0.83 0.88
C CYS A 110 -15.57 -1.21 0.37
N VAL A 111 -15.50 -2.25 -0.45
CA VAL A 111 -14.27 -2.67 -1.14
C VAL A 111 -14.31 -2.19 -2.58
N ILE A 112 -13.35 -1.37 -2.97
CA ILE A 112 -13.19 -0.87 -4.35
C ILE A 112 -11.93 -1.45 -4.96
N GLY A 113 -12.03 -1.99 -6.18
CA GLY A 113 -10.88 -2.35 -7.00
C GLY A 113 -10.42 -1.16 -7.84
N VAL A 114 -9.15 -0.80 -7.77
CA VAL A 114 -8.64 0.41 -8.46
C VAL A 114 -8.20 0.08 -9.87
N GLU A 115 -8.75 0.74 -10.88
CA GLU A 115 -8.51 0.42 -12.30
C GLU A 115 -7.16 0.90 -12.85
N LYS A 116 -6.74 0.27 -13.95
CA LYS A 116 -5.45 0.55 -14.59
C LYS A 116 -5.52 1.90 -15.27
N GLY A 117 -4.77 2.87 -14.74
CA GLY A 117 -4.71 4.24 -15.24
C GLY A 117 -5.00 5.26 -14.13
N GLU A 118 -5.71 4.84 -13.09
CA GLU A 118 -6.04 5.68 -11.94
C GLU A 118 -4.90 5.64 -10.93
N ASN A 119 -3.94 6.56 -11.06
CA ASN A 119 -2.82 6.64 -10.11
C ASN A 119 -3.20 7.43 -8.84
N ILE A 120 -4.23 6.97 -8.14
CA ILE A 120 -4.82 7.66 -6.97
C ILE A 120 -3.85 7.79 -5.79
N LEU A 121 -2.81 6.96 -5.73
CA LEU A 121 -1.73 7.03 -4.73
C LEU A 121 -0.51 7.81 -5.26
N THR A 122 -0.74 8.83 -6.10
CA THR A 122 0.32 9.74 -6.55
C THR A 122 0.41 10.94 -5.62
N VAL A 123 1.57 11.11 -4.97
CA VAL A 123 1.79 12.19 -4.01
C VAL A 123 3.22 12.70 -4.05
N GLN A 124 3.39 14.01 -3.87
CA GLN A 124 4.70 14.64 -3.68
C GLN A 124 5.01 14.71 -2.19
N VAL A 125 6.20 14.25 -1.81
CA VAL A 125 6.61 14.26 -0.41
C VAL A 125 6.98 15.70 -0.01
N ARG A 126 6.23 16.28 0.94
CA ARG A 126 6.48 17.65 1.39
C ARG A 126 7.92 17.81 1.90
N GLY A 127 8.60 18.88 1.46
CA GLY A 127 9.97 19.18 1.87
C GLY A 127 11.06 18.32 1.21
N ARG A 128 10.71 17.38 0.32
CA ARG A 128 11.67 16.51 -0.39
C ARG A 128 11.40 16.53 -1.89
N ASP A 129 12.43 16.40 -2.72
CA ASP A 129 12.29 16.30 -4.18
C ASP A 129 11.97 14.85 -4.61
N ILE A 130 10.90 14.30 -4.01
CA ILE A 130 10.47 12.91 -4.15
C ILE A 130 8.99 12.89 -4.54
N GLU A 131 8.66 12.07 -5.53
CA GLU A 131 7.29 11.74 -5.91
C GLU A 131 7.08 10.23 -5.79
N LEU A 132 6.02 9.85 -5.09
CA LEU A 132 5.49 8.50 -5.07
C LEU A 132 4.37 8.44 -6.09
N LYS A 133 4.32 7.39 -6.91
CA LYS A 133 3.36 7.27 -8.00
C LYS A 133 2.84 5.86 -8.15
N GLY A 134 1.52 5.74 -8.19
CA GLY A 134 0.87 4.51 -8.58
C GLY A 134 -0.53 4.41 -7.99
N ARG A 135 -0.94 3.17 -7.78
CA ARG A 135 -2.20 2.73 -7.18
C ARG A 135 -1.91 1.49 -6.34
N THR A 136 -2.95 0.95 -5.74
CA THR A 136 -2.99 -0.37 -5.12
C THR A 136 -4.03 -1.22 -5.86
N ASP A 137 -4.20 -2.48 -5.48
CA ASP A 137 -5.22 -3.37 -6.06
C ASP A 137 -6.62 -3.06 -5.52
N LEU A 138 -6.77 -3.02 -4.18
CA LEU A 138 -8.04 -2.71 -3.51
C LEU A 138 -7.90 -1.63 -2.45
N LEU A 139 -9.01 -0.92 -2.21
CA LEU A 139 -9.19 -0.05 -1.07
C LEU A 139 -10.44 -0.44 -0.27
N ILE A 140 -10.36 -0.29 1.05
CA ILE A 140 -11.52 -0.24 1.94
C ILE A 140 -11.68 1.21 2.42
N LEU A 141 -12.80 1.82 2.04
CA LEU A 141 -13.12 3.22 2.31
C LEU A 141 -14.62 3.41 2.49
N SER A 142 -15.07 4.64 2.79
CA SER A 142 -16.48 4.95 2.97
C SER A 142 -17.32 4.51 1.76
N ASP A 143 -18.48 3.91 2.04
CA ASP A 143 -19.42 3.45 1.03
C ASP A 143 -20.09 4.59 0.24
N ILE A 144 -19.88 5.86 0.64
CA ILE A 144 -20.34 7.05 -0.09
C ILE A 144 -19.89 7.08 -1.55
N VAL A 145 -18.75 6.44 -1.86
CA VAL A 145 -18.24 6.34 -3.23
C VAL A 145 -19.08 5.43 -4.13
N LYS A 146 -19.99 4.62 -3.56
CA LYS A 146 -20.96 3.84 -4.35
C LYS A 146 -21.95 4.75 -5.07
N ASP A 147 -22.28 5.89 -4.50
CA ASP A 147 -23.19 6.87 -5.10
C ASP A 147 -22.50 7.66 -6.23
N ASN A 148 -21.20 7.92 -6.08
CA ASN A 148 -20.38 8.58 -7.09
C ASN A 148 -18.96 7.97 -7.15
N PRO A 149 -18.72 6.98 -8.04
CA PRO A 149 -17.43 6.29 -8.14
C PRO A 149 -16.23 7.20 -8.41
N SER A 150 -16.45 8.38 -9.00
CA SER A 150 -15.36 9.33 -9.26
C SER A 150 -14.74 9.93 -8.00
N ASP A 151 -15.45 9.84 -6.86
CA ASP A 151 -15.02 10.39 -5.57
C ASP A 151 -13.96 9.52 -4.86
N VAL A 152 -13.69 8.31 -5.36
CA VAL A 152 -12.59 7.46 -4.87
C VAL A 152 -11.25 8.20 -4.86
N ARG A 153 -11.04 9.16 -5.78
CA ARG A 153 -9.83 10.00 -5.84
C ARG A 153 -9.58 10.85 -4.59
N TYR A 154 -10.62 11.10 -3.80
CA TYR A 154 -10.56 11.88 -2.55
C TYR A 154 -10.36 10.98 -1.33
N LEU A 155 -10.36 9.65 -1.52
CA LEU A 155 -10.10 8.65 -0.49
C LEU A 155 -10.93 8.84 0.79
N PRO A 156 -12.26 9.05 0.69
CA PRO A 156 -13.08 9.41 1.85
C PRO A 156 -13.06 8.31 2.90
N GLU A 157 -12.57 8.66 4.09
CA GLU A 157 -12.48 7.78 5.27
C GLU A 157 -11.82 6.42 4.99
N VAL A 158 -10.87 6.39 4.06
CA VAL A 158 -10.09 5.19 3.74
C VAL A 158 -9.45 4.61 5.01
N LYS A 159 -9.56 3.29 5.19
CA LYS A 159 -9.03 2.57 6.37
C LYS A 159 -7.92 1.59 6.00
N LEU A 160 -8.02 0.94 4.84
CA LEU A 160 -7.10 -0.12 4.44
C LEU A 160 -6.87 -0.08 2.93
N LEU A 161 -5.61 -0.22 2.52
CA LEU A 161 -5.25 -0.67 1.17
C LEU A 161 -4.89 -2.15 1.20
N ILE A 162 -5.21 -2.87 0.12
CA ILE A 162 -4.87 -4.28 -0.03
C ILE A 162 -4.13 -4.47 -1.35
N GLU A 163 -2.88 -4.89 -1.25
CA GLU A 163 -2.05 -5.34 -2.37
C GLU A 163 -2.13 -6.86 -2.44
N VAL A 164 -2.63 -7.38 -3.57
CA VAL A 164 -2.85 -8.81 -3.76
C VAL A 164 -1.76 -9.37 -4.66
N LYS A 165 -1.07 -10.40 -4.21
CA LYS A 165 -0.09 -11.14 -5.01
C LYS A 165 -0.51 -12.58 -5.13
N ARG A 166 -0.35 -13.19 -6.30
CA ARG A 166 -0.55 -14.65 -6.41
C ARG A 166 0.41 -15.43 -5.50
N ALA A 167 1.62 -14.91 -5.31
CA ALA A 167 2.58 -15.41 -4.33
C ALA A 167 3.32 -14.24 -3.68
N VAL A 168 3.26 -14.14 -2.36
CA VAL A 168 3.99 -13.11 -1.61
C VAL A 168 5.47 -13.52 -1.48
N ILE A 169 6.32 -12.89 -2.28
CA ILE A 169 7.79 -13.05 -2.19
C ILE A 169 8.43 -11.93 -1.36
N PRO A 170 9.65 -12.09 -0.81
CA PRO A 170 10.28 -11.11 0.09
C PRO A 170 10.38 -9.69 -0.46
N SER A 171 10.52 -9.50 -1.78
CA SER A 171 10.60 -8.17 -2.39
C SER A 171 9.24 -7.47 -2.57
N SER A 172 8.14 -8.18 -2.33
CA SER A 172 6.78 -7.66 -2.54
C SER A 172 6.40 -6.62 -1.48
N ASP A 173 7.04 -6.66 -0.31
CA ASP A 173 6.71 -5.75 0.79
C ASP A 173 7.02 -4.29 0.49
N PHE A 174 8.07 -4.00 -0.29
CA PHE A 174 8.44 -2.64 -0.65
C PHE A 174 7.38 -1.92 -1.50
N GLN A 175 6.66 -2.66 -2.36
CA GLN A 175 5.52 -2.10 -3.08
C GLN A 175 4.43 -1.68 -2.07
N ALA A 176 3.97 -2.60 -1.22
CA ALA A 176 2.93 -2.31 -0.23
C ALA A 176 3.33 -1.21 0.77
N LEU A 177 4.61 -1.16 1.19
CA LEU A 177 5.15 -0.08 2.03
C LEU A 177 5.08 1.27 1.33
N SER A 178 5.44 1.35 0.05
CA SER A 178 5.38 2.61 -0.70
C SER A 178 3.95 3.09 -0.92
N GLU A 179 3.01 2.17 -1.10
CA GLU A 179 1.59 2.47 -1.19
C GLU A 179 1.04 2.98 0.14
N LEU A 180 1.42 2.35 1.27
CA LEU A 180 1.07 2.82 2.62
C LEU A 180 1.59 4.23 2.88
N ILE A 181 2.87 4.48 2.57
CA ILE A 181 3.48 5.80 2.76
C ILE A 181 2.75 6.84 1.90
N ALA A 182 2.42 6.51 0.64
CA ALA A 182 1.68 7.42 -0.20
C ALA A 182 0.28 7.72 0.36
N LEU A 183 -0.42 6.70 0.85
CA LEU A 183 -1.74 6.86 1.45
C LEU A 183 -1.69 7.71 2.73
N ASP A 184 -0.77 7.42 3.65
CA ASP A 184 -0.55 8.18 4.90
C ASP A 184 -0.16 9.65 4.67
N LEU A 185 0.41 9.98 3.51
CA LEU A 185 0.69 11.37 3.11
C LEU A 185 -0.52 12.08 2.49
N LEU A 186 -1.50 11.32 1.99
CA LEU A 186 -2.70 11.84 1.31
C LEU A 186 -3.86 12.07 2.27
N VAL A 187 -3.90 11.36 3.41
CA VAL A 187 -5.01 11.43 4.37
C VAL A 187 -4.52 11.74 5.78
N ASP A 188 -5.38 12.35 6.58
CA ASP A 188 -5.07 12.68 7.99
C ASP A 188 -5.37 11.52 8.96
N ASP A 189 -6.28 10.62 8.57
CA ASP A 189 -6.69 9.48 9.37
C ASP A 189 -5.62 8.37 9.38
N PRO A 190 -5.50 7.60 10.49
CA PRO A 190 -4.68 6.40 10.51
C PRO A 190 -5.12 5.37 9.47
N VAL A 191 -4.17 4.89 8.67
CA VAL A 191 -4.38 3.90 7.62
C VAL A 191 -3.49 2.68 7.80
N MET A 192 -3.94 1.56 7.24
CA MET A 192 -3.18 0.31 7.19
C MET A 192 -2.99 -0.15 5.75
N ALA A 193 -2.01 -1.03 5.55
CA ALA A 193 -1.82 -1.80 4.34
C ALA A 193 -1.79 -3.29 4.64
N LEU A 194 -2.44 -4.07 3.77
CA LEU A 194 -2.39 -5.52 3.76
C LEU A 194 -1.74 -5.99 2.46
N LEU A 195 -0.68 -6.78 2.55
CA LEU A 195 -0.12 -7.54 1.43
C LEU A 195 -0.44 -9.02 1.64
N THR A 196 -1.12 -9.63 0.67
CA THR A 196 -1.60 -11.00 0.84
C THR A 196 -1.71 -11.79 -0.45
N ASP A 197 -1.66 -13.12 -0.32
CA ASP A 197 -2.06 -14.09 -1.35
C ASP A 197 -3.50 -14.57 -1.22
N LEU A 198 -4.26 -13.98 -0.29
CA LEU A 198 -5.61 -14.34 0.13
C LEU A 198 -5.72 -15.78 0.65
N ASN A 199 -4.57 -16.37 0.99
CA ASN A 199 -4.44 -17.76 1.38
C ASN A 199 -3.53 -17.85 2.61
N GLY A 200 -2.23 -18.11 2.40
CA GLY A 200 -1.30 -18.50 3.44
C GLY A 200 -0.54 -17.36 4.10
N VAL A 201 -0.48 -16.17 3.47
CA VAL A 201 0.40 -15.08 3.92
C VAL A 201 -0.35 -13.76 3.96
N TRP A 202 -0.38 -13.16 5.14
CA TRP A 202 -1.01 -11.86 5.39
C TRP A 202 0.01 -10.98 6.12
N LEU A 203 0.46 -9.92 5.44
CA LEU A 203 1.40 -8.94 5.98
C LEU A 203 0.69 -7.62 6.21
N PHE A 204 0.55 -7.24 7.47
CA PHE A 204 -0.03 -5.97 7.86
C PHE A 204 1.05 -4.93 8.10
N PHE A 205 0.81 -3.71 7.66
CA PHE A 205 1.66 -2.56 7.88
C PHE A 205 0.85 -1.36 8.34
N TRP A 206 1.38 -0.59 9.29
CA TRP A 206 0.77 0.68 9.72
C TRP A 206 1.81 1.65 10.26
N VAL A 207 1.54 2.94 10.12
CA VAL A 207 2.37 3.98 10.72
C VAL A 207 2.04 4.07 12.22
N SER A 208 3.07 3.98 13.05
CA SER A 208 2.93 3.89 14.52
C SER A 208 3.29 5.20 15.22
N GLU A 209 4.39 5.83 14.81
CA GLU A 209 4.90 7.06 15.42
C GLU A 209 5.47 7.96 14.31
N LYS A 210 5.25 9.27 14.44
CA LYS A 210 5.88 10.32 13.63
C LYS A 210 6.56 11.28 14.59
N GLU A 211 7.89 11.22 14.68
CA GLU A 211 8.68 12.11 15.54
C GLU A 211 9.80 12.78 14.72
N ASN A 212 9.87 14.11 14.77
CA ASN A 212 11.00 14.93 14.30
C ASN A 212 11.67 14.40 13.01
N ASP A 213 10.95 14.45 11.90
CA ASP A 213 11.38 14.00 10.56
C ASP A 213 11.71 12.50 10.43
N SER A 214 11.30 11.67 11.38
CA SER A 214 11.36 10.21 11.31
C SER A 214 9.99 9.59 11.52
N ALA A 215 9.73 8.47 10.84
CA ALA A 215 8.51 7.71 11.03
C ALA A 215 8.82 6.24 11.26
N ARG A 216 7.98 5.59 12.05
CA ARG A 216 8.07 4.14 12.33
C ARG A 216 6.88 3.43 11.72
N ILE A 217 7.15 2.45 10.89
CA ILE A 217 6.14 1.53 10.36
C ILE A 217 6.25 0.22 11.11
N HIS A 218 5.14 -0.25 11.66
CA HIS A 218 5.05 -1.60 12.19
C HIS A 218 4.70 -2.58 11.07
N LYS A 219 5.29 -3.78 11.14
CA LYS A 219 5.01 -4.91 10.24
C LYS A 219 4.64 -6.13 11.07
N ALA A 220 3.45 -6.69 10.81
CA ALA A 220 2.98 -7.92 11.43
C ALA A 220 2.73 -8.99 10.37
N THR A 221 3.12 -10.23 10.65
CA THR A 221 2.92 -11.37 9.76
C THR A 221 1.95 -12.37 10.38
N ILE A 222 0.88 -12.69 9.67
CA ILE A 222 0.01 -13.82 9.97
C ILE A 222 0.24 -14.88 8.90
N GLN A 223 0.57 -16.09 9.34
CA GLN A 223 0.71 -17.25 8.47
C GLN A 223 -0.47 -18.19 8.70
N LYS A 224 -1.08 -18.64 7.61
CA LYS A 224 -2.23 -19.56 7.61
C LYS A 224 -3.38 -19.06 8.50
N PRO A 225 -3.94 -17.87 8.24
CA PRO A 225 -5.00 -17.28 9.07
C PRO A 225 -6.24 -18.17 9.24
N GLY A 226 -6.50 -19.12 8.33
CA GLY A 226 -7.58 -20.11 8.44
C GLY A 226 -7.20 -21.46 9.05
N PHE A 227 -5.95 -21.68 9.49
CA PHE A 227 -5.51 -22.97 10.04
C PHE A 227 -5.18 -22.85 11.54
N HIS A 228 -6.06 -23.40 12.38
CA HIS A 228 -5.71 -23.63 13.78
C HIS A 228 -4.86 -24.90 13.89
N ALA A 229 -3.62 -24.77 14.35
CA ALA A 229 -2.89 -25.92 14.85
C ALA A 229 -3.65 -26.45 16.07
N SER A 230 -4.35 -27.58 15.91
CA SER A 230 -4.85 -28.36 17.03
C SER A 230 -3.69 -28.60 17.99
N LYS A 231 -3.73 -27.99 19.17
CA LYS A 231 -2.79 -28.31 20.25
C LYS A 231 -3.02 -29.77 20.59
N ASN A 232 -2.08 -30.64 20.21
CA ASN A 232 -2.00 -31.96 20.80
C ASN A 232 -1.63 -31.75 22.28
N LEU A 233 -2.49 -32.30 23.14
CA LEU A 233 -2.38 -32.37 24.60
C LEU A 233 -1.02 -32.87 25.07
#